data_AF-A0A562K5W0-F1
#
_entry.id   AF-A0A562K5W0-F1
#
_cell.length_a   1.000
_cell.length_b   1.000
_cell.length_c   1.000
_cell.angle_alpha   90.00
_cell.angle_beta   90.00
_cell.angle_gamma   90.00
#
_symmetry.space_group_name_H-M   'P 1'
#
loop_
_entity.id
_entity.type
_entity.pdbx_description
1 polymer ?
#
loop_
_entity_poly.entity_id
_entity_poly.type
_entity_poly.pdbx_seq_one_letter_code
_entity_poly.pdbx_strand_id
1 'polypeptide(L)'
;METAVLEKEINSYMGHLLREKFGRGPGNIFCSVSDSLIAIYITGFLTPLEKSLLDHQKVDYVQRTRDLLMENLKGEIQSQLEAYIKKEVKEIFYDWNLDGQTGMVLALISELDSNENNYKHSKKVNDVIDQVSIEAEKSPDVIYSVKIDDRKLIVVRKGILVSIERELIELGYEETLRIAKRNQEKRLIGEHISALESYLNTGVADYFIDWDFDGDKSYILFILK
;
A
#
# COMPACT_ATOMS: atom_id res chain seq x y z
N MET A 1 19.62 -11.53 -13.31
CA MET A 1 18.37 -12.20 -13.71
C MET A 1 17.54 -11.18 -14.46
N GLU A 2 16.90 -11.54 -15.57
CA GLU A 2 16.03 -10.60 -16.30
C GLU A 2 14.82 -10.25 -15.42
N THR A 3 14.47 -8.96 -15.30
CA THR A 3 13.42 -8.46 -14.40
C THR A 3 12.09 -9.21 -14.58
N ALA A 4 11.72 -9.53 -15.82
CA ALA A 4 10.50 -10.27 -16.14
C ALA A 4 10.49 -11.72 -15.61
N VAL A 5 11.65 -12.36 -15.45
CA VAL A 5 11.74 -13.70 -14.85
C VAL A 5 11.51 -13.60 -13.34
N LEU A 6 12.15 -12.63 -12.70
CA LEU A 6 12.00 -12.35 -11.28
C LEU A 6 10.55 -12.01 -10.90
N GLU A 7 9.89 -11.14 -11.67
CA GLU A 7 8.47 -10.80 -11.45
C GLU A 7 7.56 -12.03 -11.52
N LYS A 8 7.82 -12.97 -12.44
CA LYS A 8 7.05 -14.23 -12.55
C LYS A 8 7.28 -15.15 -11.37
N GLU A 9 8.51 -15.25 -10.86
CA GLU A 9 8.84 -16.05 -9.67
C GLU A 9 8.14 -15.48 -8.43
N ILE A 10 8.18 -14.16 -8.24
CA ILE A 10 7.49 -13.47 -7.14
C ILE A 10 5.97 -13.65 -7.24
N ASN A 11 5.39 -13.48 -8.44
CA ASN A 11 3.95 -13.72 -8.66
C ASN A 11 3.55 -15.14 -8.26
N SER A 12 4.35 -16.14 -8.65
CA SER A 12 4.08 -17.56 -8.37
C SER A 12 4.16 -17.85 -6.88
N TYR A 13 5.20 -17.34 -6.22
CA TYR A 13 5.38 -17.46 -4.77
C TYR A 13 4.23 -16.83 -4.00
N MET A 14 3.90 -15.56 -4.27
CA MET A 14 2.81 -14.87 -3.59
C MET A 14 1.47 -15.56 -3.82
N GLY A 15 1.23 -16.07 -5.03
CA GLY A 15 0.00 -16.81 -5.35
C GLY A 15 -0.11 -18.13 -4.57
N HIS A 16 1.01 -18.82 -4.34
CA HIS A 16 1.05 -20.02 -3.51
C HIS A 16 0.86 -19.70 -2.03
N LEU A 17 1.63 -18.73 -1.51
CA LEU A 17 1.59 -18.30 -0.12
C LEU A 17 0.18 -17.86 0.29
N LEU A 18 -0.43 -16.94 -0.47
CA LEU A 18 -1.76 -16.45 -0.16
C LEU A 18 -2.81 -17.57 -0.21
N ARG A 19 -2.68 -18.51 -1.16
CA ARG A 19 -3.59 -19.67 -1.24
C ARG A 19 -3.45 -20.58 -0.02
N GLU A 20 -2.23 -20.85 0.40
CA GLU A 20 -1.95 -21.71 1.55
C GLU A 20 -2.47 -21.09 2.84
N LYS A 21 -2.17 -19.80 3.07
CA LYS A 21 -2.44 -19.14 4.35
C LYS A 21 -3.89 -18.64 4.47
N PHE A 22 -4.51 -18.21 3.37
CA PHE A 22 -5.90 -17.73 3.37
C PHE A 22 -6.91 -18.78 2.88
N GLY A 23 -6.45 -19.95 2.40
CA GLY A 23 -7.29 -21.02 1.87
C GLY A 23 -7.87 -20.75 0.46
N ARG A 24 -7.62 -19.57 -0.11
CA ARG A 24 -7.99 -19.20 -1.49
C ARG A 24 -6.86 -18.37 -2.10
N GLY A 25 -6.45 -18.69 -3.32
CA GLY A 25 -5.47 -17.87 -4.05
C GLY A 25 -6.13 -16.67 -4.72
N PRO A 26 -5.36 -15.61 -5.01
CA PRO A 26 -5.86 -14.48 -5.79
C PRO A 26 -6.16 -14.87 -7.24
N GLY A 27 -6.96 -14.04 -7.92
CA GLY A 27 -7.25 -14.17 -9.34
C GLY A 27 -6.02 -13.86 -10.20
N ASN A 28 -5.43 -12.67 -10.02
CA ASN A 28 -4.17 -12.29 -10.68
C ASN A 28 -3.25 -11.55 -9.71
N ILE A 29 -1.95 -11.63 -9.98
CA ILE A 29 -0.90 -10.87 -9.29
C ILE A 29 -0.03 -10.17 -10.35
N PHE A 30 0.24 -8.90 -10.13
CA PHE A 30 1.08 -8.06 -10.97
C PHE A 30 2.23 -7.48 -10.13
N CYS A 31 3.39 -8.11 -10.22
CA CYS A 31 4.63 -7.64 -9.62
C CYS A 31 5.36 -6.68 -10.56
N SER A 32 5.92 -5.60 -10.00
CA SER A 32 6.92 -4.74 -10.62
C SER A 32 8.15 -4.69 -9.73
N VAL A 33 9.33 -4.90 -10.30
CA VAL A 33 10.61 -4.81 -9.58
C VAL A 33 11.42 -3.64 -10.10
N SER A 34 11.87 -2.77 -9.18
CA SER A 34 12.87 -1.75 -9.44
C SER A 34 14.09 -1.93 -8.52
N ASP A 35 15.08 -1.06 -8.64
CA ASP A 35 16.23 -1.09 -7.73
C ASP A 35 15.89 -0.71 -6.29
N SER A 36 14.83 0.08 -6.10
CA SER A 36 14.44 0.65 -4.80
C SER A 36 13.27 -0.07 -4.14
N LEU A 37 12.45 -0.80 -4.90
CA LEU A 37 11.28 -1.48 -4.35
C LEU A 37 10.79 -2.67 -5.20
N ILE A 38 9.90 -3.45 -4.59
CA ILE A 38 9.03 -4.42 -5.24
C ILE A 38 7.57 -4.02 -4.94
N ALA A 39 6.77 -3.77 -5.97
CA ALA A 39 5.34 -3.45 -5.84
C ALA A 39 4.50 -4.58 -6.41
N ILE A 40 3.63 -5.15 -5.58
CA ILE A 40 2.79 -6.31 -5.91
C ILE A 40 1.33 -5.89 -5.81
N TYR A 41 0.62 -5.92 -6.94
CA TYR A 41 -0.80 -5.65 -7.00
C TYR A 41 -1.58 -6.96 -7.19
N ILE A 42 -2.53 -7.20 -6.30
CA ILE A 42 -3.32 -8.43 -6.19
C ILE A 42 -4.76 -8.12 -6.60
N THR A 43 -5.39 -9.00 -7.38
CA THR A 43 -6.79 -8.85 -7.83
C THR A 43 -7.59 -10.14 -7.64
N GLY A 44 -8.90 -10.01 -7.43
CA GLY A 44 -9.82 -11.15 -7.28
C GLY A 44 -9.57 -11.96 -5.99
N PHE A 45 -9.21 -11.29 -4.91
CA PHE A 45 -8.80 -11.89 -3.64
C PHE A 45 -9.81 -11.62 -2.52
N LEU A 46 -10.77 -12.52 -2.38
CA LEU A 46 -11.77 -12.55 -1.33
C LEU A 46 -12.25 -13.98 -1.09
N THR A 47 -12.19 -14.47 0.15
CA THR A 47 -12.69 -15.80 0.50
C THR A 47 -14.22 -15.81 0.64
N PRO A 48 -14.89 -16.97 0.53
CA PRO A 48 -16.34 -17.06 0.77
C PRO A 48 -16.76 -16.63 2.18
N LEU A 49 -15.92 -16.91 3.19
CA LEU A 49 -16.17 -16.50 4.57
C LEU A 49 -16.07 -14.97 4.71
N GLU A 50 -15.02 -14.36 4.17
CA GLU A 50 -14.87 -12.90 4.16
C GLU A 50 -16.03 -12.23 3.44
N LYS A 51 -16.47 -12.78 2.28
CA LYS A 51 -17.64 -12.27 1.58
C LYS A 51 -18.89 -12.25 2.46
N SER A 52 -19.17 -13.36 3.16
CA SER A 52 -20.29 -13.44 4.09
C SER A 52 -20.20 -12.39 5.21
N LEU A 53 -19.00 -12.14 5.75
CA LEU A 53 -18.77 -11.11 6.75
C LEU A 53 -19.03 -9.69 6.20
N LEU A 54 -18.55 -9.41 4.98
CA LEU A 54 -18.79 -8.12 4.32
C LEU A 54 -20.28 -7.87 4.08
N ASP A 55 -21.03 -8.89 3.64
CA ASP A 55 -22.49 -8.82 3.43
C ASP A 55 -23.25 -8.45 4.73
N HIS A 56 -22.67 -8.71 5.90
CA HIS A 56 -23.20 -8.36 7.22
C HIS A 56 -22.53 -7.13 7.85
N GLN A 57 -21.89 -6.27 7.04
CA GLN A 57 -21.22 -5.04 7.46
C GLN A 57 -20.12 -5.28 8.51
N LYS A 58 -19.44 -6.43 8.46
CA LYS A 58 -18.32 -6.79 9.36
C LYS A 58 -16.96 -6.52 8.71
N VAL A 59 -16.82 -5.36 8.07
CA VAL A 59 -15.59 -4.96 7.35
C VAL A 59 -14.37 -4.96 8.28
N ASP A 60 -14.49 -4.39 9.47
CA ASP A 60 -13.39 -4.31 10.43
C ASP A 60 -12.89 -5.70 10.88
N TYR A 61 -13.77 -6.70 10.99
CA TYR A 61 -13.36 -8.07 11.33
C TYR A 61 -12.51 -8.68 10.22
N VAL A 62 -12.88 -8.44 8.96
CA VAL A 62 -12.10 -8.93 7.81
C VAL A 62 -10.74 -8.23 7.78
N GLN A 63 -10.70 -6.91 7.90
CA GLN A 63 -9.45 -6.15 7.93
C GLN A 63 -8.52 -6.61 9.05
N ARG A 64 -8.99 -6.69 10.30
CA ARG A 64 -8.19 -7.17 11.44
C ARG A 64 -7.64 -8.57 11.25
N THR A 65 -8.46 -9.47 10.68
CA THR A 65 -8.02 -10.84 10.40
C THR A 65 -6.91 -10.84 9.34
N ARG A 66 -7.03 -10.03 8.29
CA ARG A 66 -5.98 -9.89 7.27
C ARG A 66 -4.71 -9.25 7.83
N ASP A 67 -4.84 -8.20 8.64
CA ASP A 67 -3.73 -7.52 9.29
C ASP A 67 -2.97 -8.53 10.18
N LEU A 68 -3.68 -9.29 11.03
CA LEU A 68 -3.07 -10.34 11.87
C LEU A 68 -2.35 -11.42 11.05
N LEU A 69 -2.95 -11.87 9.95
CA LEU A 69 -2.30 -12.85 9.06
C LEU A 69 -1.04 -12.24 8.43
N MET A 70 -1.12 -11.03 7.91
CA MET A 70 0.01 -10.39 7.24
C MET A 70 1.17 -10.08 8.18
N GLU A 71 0.91 -9.67 9.42
CA GLU A 71 1.97 -9.50 10.42
C GLU A 71 2.76 -10.80 10.64
N ASN A 72 2.08 -11.96 10.64
CA ASN A 72 2.74 -13.26 10.75
C ASN A 72 3.49 -13.68 9.48
N LEU A 73 3.06 -13.20 8.31
CA LEU A 73 3.67 -13.54 7.02
C LEU A 73 4.79 -12.58 6.61
N LYS A 74 4.87 -11.39 7.22
CA LYS A 74 5.81 -10.33 6.84
C LYS A 74 7.25 -10.82 6.81
N GLY A 75 7.70 -11.52 7.85
CA GLY A 75 9.06 -12.07 7.91
C GLY A 75 9.35 -13.16 6.87
N GLU A 76 8.36 -14.01 6.57
CA GLU A 76 8.48 -15.05 5.53
C GLU A 76 8.58 -14.41 4.13
N ILE A 77 7.70 -13.45 3.84
CA ILE A 77 7.71 -12.69 2.59
C ILE A 77 9.03 -11.96 2.43
N GLN A 78 9.50 -11.26 3.46
CA GLN A 78 10.76 -10.55 3.46
C GLN A 78 11.92 -11.48 3.10
N SER A 79 12.08 -12.57 3.84
CA SER A 79 13.16 -13.54 3.64
C SER A 79 13.16 -14.10 2.21
N GLN A 80 11.98 -14.40 1.67
CA GLN A 80 11.87 -14.95 0.33
C GLN A 80 12.18 -13.92 -0.76
N LEU A 81 11.70 -12.67 -0.60
CA LEU A 81 12.02 -11.59 -1.54
C LEU A 81 13.52 -11.32 -1.56
N GLU A 82 14.17 -11.23 -0.40
CA GLU A 82 15.63 -11.06 -0.28
C GLU A 82 16.39 -12.19 -0.98
N ALA A 83 15.92 -13.44 -0.83
CA ALA A 83 16.51 -14.58 -1.50
C ALA A 83 16.43 -14.48 -3.03
N TYR A 84 15.36 -13.90 -3.59
CA TYR A 84 15.22 -13.69 -5.02
C TYR A 84 16.07 -12.53 -5.55
N ILE A 85 16.06 -11.38 -4.85
CA ILE A 85 16.72 -10.16 -5.33
C ILE A 85 18.19 -10.04 -4.93
N LYS A 86 18.64 -10.87 -3.99
CA LYS A 86 20.00 -10.84 -3.42
C LYS A 86 20.38 -9.49 -2.81
N LYS A 87 19.38 -8.79 -2.27
CA LYS A 87 19.48 -7.50 -1.57
C LYS A 87 18.58 -7.58 -0.33
N GLU A 88 18.90 -6.79 0.68
CA GLU A 88 18.07 -6.63 1.88
C GLU A 88 16.75 -5.91 1.53
N VAL A 89 15.66 -6.38 2.13
CA VAL A 89 14.36 -5.71 2.11
C VAL A 89 14.21 -5.05 3.48
N LYS A 90 14.16 -3.72 3.50
CA LYS A 90 14.12 -2.93 4.74
C LYS A 90 12.75 -2.98 5.40
N GLU A 91 11.72 -2.82 4.60
CA GLU A 91 10.35 -2.64 5.09
C GLU A 91 9.35 -3.30 4.15
N ILE A 92 8.27 -3.82 4.71
CA ILE A 92 7.13 -4.34 3.97
C ILE A 92 5.87 -3.63 4.46
N PHE A 93 5.12 -3.13 3.49
CA PHE A 93 3.83 -2.47 3.64
C PHE A 93 2.77 -3.27 2.90
N TYR A 94 1.55 -3.25 3.41
CA TYR A 94 0.44 -3.94 2.77
C TYR A 94 -0.88 -3.25 3.07
N ASP A 95 -1.83 -3.38 2.16
CA ASP A 95 -3.17 -2.85 2.34
C ASP A 95 -4.16 -3.56 1.42
N TRP A 96 -5.43 -3.51 1.79
CA TRP A 96 -6.51 -4.24 1.14
C TRP A 96 -7.66 -3.30 0.78
N ASN A 97 -8.16 -3.44 -0.45
CA ASN A 97 -9.43 -2.88 -0.87
C ASN A 97 -10.42 -4.03 -1.01
N LEU A 98 -11.24 -4.21 0.05
CA LEU A 98 -12.14 -5.37 0.17
C LEU A 98 -13.30 -5.30 -0.82
N ASP A 99 -13.78 -4.10 -1.13
CA ASP A 99 -14.83 -3.88 -2.13
C ASP A 99 -14.33 -4.21 -3.54
N GLY A 100 -13.10 -3.77 -3.86
CA GLY A 100 -12.41 -4.08 -5.11
C GLY A 100 -11.89 -5.52 -5.20
N GLN A 101 -11.88 -6.26 -4.09
CA GLN A 101 -11.25 -7.57 -3.95
C GLN A 101 -9.77 -7.54 -4.36
N THR A 102 -9.09 -6.47 -4.00
CA THR A 102 -7.73 -6.17 -4.42
C THR A 102 -6.84 -5.91 -3.21
N GLY A 103 -5.53 -5.97 -3.44
CA GLY A 103 -4.54 -5.78 -2.40
C GLY A 103 -3.21 -5.30 -2.94
N MET A 104 -2.41 -4.74 -2.04
CA MET A 104 -1.04 -4.33 -2.28
C MET A 104 -0.12 -5.03 -1.29
N VAL A 105 1.04 -5.47 -1.79
CA VAL A 105 2.25 -5.64 -0.97
C VAL A 105 3.36 -4.80 -1.59
N LEU A 106 4.01 -3.96 -0.78
CA LEU A 106 5.13 -3.13 -1.19
C LEU A 106 6.32 -3.47 -0.31
N ALA A 107 7.44 -3.87 -0.93
CA ALA A 107 8.69 -4.16 -0.23
C ALA A 107 9.74 -3.11 -0.62
N LEU A 108 10.27 -2.37 0.34
CA LEU A 108 11.31 -1.36 0.11
C LEU A 108 12.70 -1.95 0.25
N ILE A 109 13.55 -1.70 -0.73
CA ILE A 109 14.95 -2.13 -0.78
C ILE A 109 15.86 -0.96 -0.38
N SER A 110 15.53 0.24 -0.87
CA SER A 110 16.22 1.48 -0.54
C SER A 110 15.20 2.62 -0.36
N GLU A 111 15.66 3.77 0.14
CA GLU A 111 14.79 4.94 0.17
C GLU A 111 14.46 5.38 -1.26
N LEU A 112 13.20 5.74 -1.48
CA LEU A 112 12.76 6.37 -2.73
C LEU A 112 13.28 7.81 -2.75
N ASP A 113 14.04 8.17 -3.78
CA ASP A 113 14.64 9.50 -3.89
C ASP A 113 13.57 10.54 -4.28
N SER A 114 13.47 11.63 -3.50
CA SER A 114 12.54 12.73 -3.76
C SER A 114 12.91 13.56 -4.99
N ASN A 115 14.15 13.43 -5.46
CA ASN A 115 14.60 14.03 -6.72
C ASN A 115 14.06 13.30 -7.96
N GLU A 116 13.52 12.09 -7.79
CA GLU A 116 12.88 11.31 -8.85
C GLU A 116 11.41 11.72 -9.07
N ASN A 117 11.10 13.02 -9.02
CA ASN A 117 9.86 13.59 -9.57
C ASN A 117 9.86 13.39 -11.11
N ASN A 118 9.75 12.14 -11.53
CA ASN A 118 10.10 11.64 -12.85
C ASN A 118 8.94 11.73 -13.84
N TYR A 119 7.86 12.40 -13.45
CA TYR A 119 6.66 12.53 -14.27
C TYR A 119 6.08 13.95 -14.22
N LYS A 120 5.35 14.29 -15.28
CA LYS A 120 4.74 15.60 -15.47
C LYS A 120 3.69 15.84 -14.38
N HIS A 121 3.66 17.05 -13.85
CA HIS A 121 2.69 17.49 -12.84
C HIS A 121 2.81 16.81 -11.46
N SER A 122 3.95 16.18 -11.13
CA SER A 122 4.15 15.56 -9.81
C SER A 122 3.89 16.52 -8.65
N LYS A 123 4.30 17.79 -8.77
CA LYS A 123 3.99 18.82 -7.77
C LYS A 123 2.48 18.98 -7.55
N LYS A 124 1.67 18.94 -8.60
CA LYS A 124 0.20 19.06 -8.48
C LYS A 124 -0.43 17.84 -7.83
N VAL A 125 0.09 16.65 -8.09
CA VAL A 125 -0.32 15.45 -7.38
C VAL A 125 0.03 15.56 -5.89
N ASN A 126 1.26 16.01 -5.58
CA ASN A 126 1.68 16.24 -4.20
C ASN A 126 0.80 17.29 -3.51
N ASP A 127 0.47 18.41 -4.18
CA ASP A 127 -0.41 19.46 -3.65
C ASP A 127 -1.81 18.88 -3.28
N VAL A 128 -2.36 17.96 -4.10
CA VAL A 128 -3.64 17.32 -3.80
C VAL A 128 -3.55 16.39 -2.59
N ILE A 129 -2.48 15.60 -2.49
CA ILE A 129 -2.28 14.69 -1.34
C ILE A 129 -1.96 15.47 -0.05
N ASP A 130 -1.29 16.61 -0.16
CA ASP A 130 -1.11 17.54 0.96
C ASP A 130 -2.46 18.07 1.44
N GLN A 131 -3.33 18.50 0.53
CA GLN A 131 -4.70 18.92 0.87
C GLN A 131 -5.50 17.81 1.58
N VAL A 132 -5.43 16.57 1.08
CA VAL A 132 -6.03 15.40 1.74
C VAL A 132 -5.49 15.22 3.17
N SER A 133 -4.19 15.43 3.37
CA SER A 133 -3.55 15.26 4.67
C SER A 133 -3.94 16.39 5.64
N ILE A 134 -4.09 17.62 5.16
CA ILE A 134 -4.64 18.76 5.92
C ILE A 134 -6.07 18.49 6.38
N GLU A 135 -6.92 17.96 5.49
CA GLU A 135 -8.29 17.53 5.83
C GLU A 135 -8.30 16.35 6.82
N ALA A 136 -7.21 15.58 6.87
CA ALA A 136 -6.97 14.54 7.86
C ALA A 136 -6.28 15.05 9.14
N GLU A 137 -6.21 16.37 9.35
CA GLU A 137 -5.69 17.10 10.54
C GLU A 137 -4.20 17.54 10.50
N LYS A 138 -3.41 17.18 9.48
CA LYS A 138 -2.00 17.63 9.40
C LYS A 138 -1.38 17.55 8.01
N SER A 139 -0.71 18.65 7.58
CA SER A 139 0.19 18.64 6.42
C SER A 139 1.48 17.86 6.74
N PRO A 140 1.96 16.96 5.86
CA PRO A 140 3.21 16.24 6.07
C PRO A 140 4.42 17.19 6.05
N ASP A 141 5.41 16.93 6.88
CA ASP A 141 6.68 17.67 6.85
C ASP A 141 7.40 17.50 5.50
N VAL A 142 7.26 16.33 4.88
CA VAL A 142 7.80 16.02 3.55
C VAL A 142 6.78 15.23 2.74
N ILE A 143 6.60 15.63 1.47
CA ILE A 143 5.80 14.89 0.49
C ILE A 143 6.49 14.87 -0.88
N TYR A 144 6.51 13.69 -1.50
CA TYR A 144 6.95 13.52 -2.89
C TYR A 144 6.30 12.30 -3.51
N SER A 145 6.35 12.20 -4.83
CA SER A 145 5.81 11.07 -5.56
C SER A 145 6.71 10.63 -6.71
N VAL A 146 6.74 9.33 -6.94
CA VAL A 146 7.62 8.67 -7.91
C VAL A 146 6.80 7.68 -8.72
N LYS A 147 6.89 7.77 -10.04
CA LYS A 147 6.27 6.80 -10.95
C LYS A 147 7.20 5.59 -11.06
N ILE A 148 6.71 4.41 -10.67
CA ILE A 148 7.48 3.16 -10.69
C ILE A 148 7.48 2.56 -12.09
N ASP A 149 6.30 2.54 -12.71
CA ASP A 149 6.07 2.12 -14.08
C ASP A 149 4.84 2.86 -14.63
N ASP A 150 4.43 2.56 -15.87
CA ASP A 150 3.30 3.27 -16.48
C ASP A 150 1.96 3.13 -15.76
N ARG A 151 1.82 2.10 -14.91
CA ARG A 151 0.62 1.72 -14.17
C ARG A 151 0.73 1.93 -12.66
N LYS A 152 1.89 2.34 -12.13
CA LYS A 152 2.11 2.45 -10.67
C LYS A 152 2.78 3.76 -10.31
N LEU A 153 2.13 4.47 -9.41
CA LEU A 153 2.65 5.70 -8.81
C LEU A 153 2.66 5.54 -7.29
N ILE A 154 3.79 5.87 -6.66
CA ILE A 154 3.89 5.89 -5.21
C ILE A 154 4.01 7.34 -4.74
N VAL A 155 3.28 7.66 -3.67
CA VAL A 155 3.44 8.90 -2.91
C VAL A 155 4.00 8.54 -1.54
N VAL A 156 5.04 9.25 -1.13
CA VAL A 156 5.69 9.11 0.17
C VAL A 156 5.41 10.36 0.98
N ARG A 157 4.98 10.18 2.22
CA ARG A 157 4.80 11.26 3.19
C ARG A 157 5.62 10.97 4.45
N LYS A 158 6.27 11.98 5.02
CA LYS A 158 6.96 11.90 6.32
C LYS A 158 6.43 13.01 7.25
N GLY A 159 6.41 12.76 8.55
CA GLY A 159 5.94 13.73 9.54
C GLY A 159 4.42 13.91 9.53
N ILE A 160 3.67 12.82 9.47
CA ILE A 160 2.21 12.80 9.29
C ILE A 160 1.42 12.67 10.60
N LEU A 161 2.07 12.26 11.69
CA LEU A 161 1.39 12.03 12.97
C LEU A 161 1.10 13.34 13.71
N VAL A 162 -0.12 13.43 14.26
CA VAL A 162 -0.51 14.47 15.23
C VAL A 162 -0.25 14.00 16.67
N SER A 163 -0.26 14.93 17.64
CA SER A 163 0.07 14.63 19.03
C SER A 163 -0.79 13.52 19.64
N ILE A 164 -2.11 13.52 19.40
CA ILE A 164 -3.00 12.49 19.94
C ILE A 164 -2.73 11.10 19.35
N GLU A 165 -2.30 11.01 18.09
CA GLU A 165 -1.98 9.74 17.45
C GLU A 165 -0.71 9.13 18.04
N ARG A 166 0.29 9.97 18.36
CA ARG A 166 1.51 9.54 19.05
C ARG A 166 1.18 8.96 20.44
N GLU A 167 0.31 9.62 21.19
CA GLU A 167 -0.13 9.10 22.49
C GLU A 167 -0.89 7.78 22.38
N LEU A 168 -1.73 7.61 21.35
CA LEU A 168 -2.42 6.34 21.10
C LEU A 168 -1.43 5.20 20.80
N ILE A 169 -0.36 5.48 20.05
CA ILE A 169 0.71 4.51 19.78
C ILE A 169 1.43 4.14 21.08
N GLU A 170 1.82 5.12 21.91
CA GLU A 170 2.49 4.88 23.20
C GLU A 170 1.63 4.05 24.17
N LEU A 171 0.32 4.21 24.12
CA LEU A 171 -0.65 3.44 24.91
C LEU A 171 -0.94 2.04 24.33
N GLY A 172 -0.34 1.66 23.20
CA GLY A 172 -0.53 0.36 22.55
C GLY A 172 -1.80 0.23 21.72
N TYR A 173 -2.44 1.33 21.34
CA TYR A 173 -3.65 1.35 20.50
C TYR A 173 -3.36 1.41 19.00
N GLU A 174 -2.19 0.94 18.58
CA GLU A 174 -1.71 1.06 17.19
C GLU A 174 -2.66 0.42 16.17
N GLU A 175 -3.16 -0.79 16.42
CA GLU A 175 -4.10 -1.48 15.51
C GLU A 175 -5.39 -0.65 15.32
N THR A 176 -5.89 -0.08 16.41
CA THR A 176 -7.11 0.75 16.37
C THR A 176 -6.86 2.05 15.60
N LEU A 177 -5.70 2.68 15.82
CA LEU A 177 -5.28 3.85 15.06
C LEU A 177 -5.16 3.53 13.56
N ARG A 178 -4.52 2.41 13.18
CA ARG A 178 -4.35 1.97 11.80
C ARG A 178 -5.68 1.81 11.08
N ILE A 179 -6.66 1.15 11.72
CA ILE A 179 -8.00 0.98 11.16
C ILE A 179 -8.70 2.33 10.97
N ALA A 180 -8.65 3.20 11.99
CA ALA A 180 -9.28 4.52 11.94
C ALA A 180 -8.66 5.40 10.82
N LYS A 181 -7.33 5.48 10.76
CA LYS A 181 -6.61 6.22 9.71
C LYS A 181 -6.91 5.66 8.33
N ARG A 182 -6.88 4.33 8.14
CA ARG A 182 -7.24 3.69 6.86
C ARG A 182 -8.62 4.09 6.38
N ASN A 183 -9.62 4.05 7.25
CA ASN A 183 -10.99 4.43 6.88
C ASN A 183 -11.11 5.92 6.55
N GLN A 184 -10.45 6.79 7.32
CA GLN A 184 -10.48 8.23 7.09
C GLN A 184 -9.73 8.64 5.82
N GLU A 185 -8.47 8.24 5.71
CA GLU A 185 -7.60 8.65 4.60
C GLU A 185 -8.08 8.07 3.27
N LYS A 186 -8.53 6.81 3.22
CA LYS A 186 -9.08 6.26 1.98
C LYS A 186 -10.33 6.99 1.51
N ARG A 187 -11.19 7.42 2.45
CA ARG A 187 -12.38 8.21 2.13
C ARG A 187 -11.99 9.56 1.53
N LEU A 188 -11.08 10.29 2.19
CA LEU A 188 -10.61 11.60 1.71
C LEU A 188 -9.90 11.49 0.35
N ILE A 189 -9.01 10.51 0.16
CA ILE A 189 -8.38 10.26 -1.15
C ILE A 189 -9.45 10.01 -2.24
N GLY A 190 -10.50 9.24 -1.91
CA GLY A 190 -11.60 8.97 -2.82
C GLY A 190 -12.37 10.22 -3.25
N GLU A 191 -12.53 11.19 -2.35
CA GLU A 191 -13.17 12.49 -2.64
C GLU A 191 -12.33 13.36 -3.60
N HIS A 192 -11.01 13.18 -3.62
CA HIS A 192 -10.07 13.93 -4.46
C HIS A 192 -9.60 13.17 -5.71
N ILE A 193 -10.16 11.99 -6.00
CA ILE A 193 -9.68 11.11 -7.08
C ILE A 193 -9.74 11.78 -8.47
N SER A 194 -10.80 12.55 -8.74
CA SER A 194 -10.95 13.23 -10.03
C SER A 194 -9.91 14.32 -10.26
N ALA A 195 -9.45 14.99 -9.19
CA ALA A 195 -8.36 15.96 -9.27
C ALA A 195 -7.04 15.26 -9.59
N LEU A 196 -6.76 14.12 -8.94
CA LEU A 196 -5.59 13.28 -9.21
C LEU A 196 -5.58 12.80 -10.67
N GLU A 197 -6.69 12.23 -11.16
CA GLU A 197 -6.82 11.78 -12.55
C GLU A 197 -6.57 12.92 -13.55
N SER A 198 -7.07 14.13 -13.27
CA SER A 198 -6.86 15.30 -14.13
C SER A 198 -5.39 15.70 -14.24
N TYR A 199 -4.60 15.61 -13.15
CA TYR A 199 -3.19 15.96 -13.17
C TYR A 199 -2.31 14.84 -13.73
N LEU A 200 -2.69 13.59 -13.48
CA LEU A 200 -2.00 12.40 -14.01
C LEU A 200 -2.27 12.17 -15.48
N ASN A 201 -3.36 12.75 -16.03
CA ASN A 201 -3.82 12.53 -17.40
C ASN A 201 -4.03 11.04 -17.72
N THR A 202 -4.40 10.26 -16.70
CA THR A 202 -4.86 8.87 -16.78
C THR A 202 -5.80 8.60 -15.61
N GLY A 203 -6.65 7.59 -15.74
CA GLY A 203 -7.55 7.21 -14.67
C GLY A 203 -6.83 6.46 -13.55
N VAL A 204 -7.38 6.53 -12.35
CA VAL A 204 -6.97 5.70 -11.22
C VAL A 204 -7.90 4.49 -11.17
N ALA A 205 -7.32 3.29 -11.20
CA ALA A 205 -8.03 2.03 -11.11
C ALA A 205 -8.19 1.58 -9.64
N ASP A 206 -7.19 1.84 -8.80
CA ASP A 206 -7.18 1.47 -7.39
C ASP A 206 -6.17 2.31 -6.60
N TYR A 207 -6.27 2.30 -5.27
CA TYR A 207 -5.28 2.92 -4.40
C TYR A 207 -5.19 2.24 -3.04
N PHE A 208 -3.98 2.29 -2.49
CA PHE A 208 -3.60 1.62 -1.25
C PHE A 208 -2.79 2.55 -0.37
N ILE A 209 -2.93 2.41 0.93
CA ILE A 209 -2.20 3.22 1.91
C ILE A 209 -1.81 2.38 3.12
N ASP A 210 -0.56 2.52 3.54
CA ASP A 210 -0.06 1.95 4.78
C ASP A 210 0.98 2.88 5.45
N TRP A 211 1.19 2.68 6.75
CA TRP A 211 1.98 3.57 7.61
C TRP A 211 3.09 2.81 8.35
N ASP A 212 4.25 3.44 8.41
CA ASP A 212 5.29 3.17 9.40
C ASP A 212 5.14 4.22 10.50
N PHE A 213 4.49 3.83 11.60
CA PHE A 213 4.24 4.76 12.71
C PHE A 213 5.49 5.07 13.52
N ASP A 214 6.45 4.14 13.60
CA ASP A 214 7.72 4.36 14.29
C ASP A 214 8.58 5.39 13.55
N GLY A 215 8.62 5.31 12.22
CA GLY A 215 9.35 6.27 11.39
C GLY A 215 8.57 7.55 11.04
N ASP A 216 7.32 7.69 11.48
CA ASP A 216 6.39 8.77 11.11
C ASP A 216 6.28 8.93 9.58
N LYS A 217 6.01 7.82 8.86
CA LYS A 217 5.93 7.77 7.39
C LYS A 217 4.68 7.05 6.90
N SER A 218 4.31 7.33 5.65
CA SER A 218 3.33 6.52 4.92
C SER A 218 3.64 6.43 3.44
N TYR A 219 3.10 5.38 2.84
CA TYR A 219 3.21 5.08 1.42
C TYR A 219 1.81 4.92 0.85
N ILE A 220 1.54 5.67 -0.22
CA ILE A 220 0.30 5.55 -0.99
C ILE A 220 0.67 5.01 -2.36
N LEU A 221 0.12 3.86 -2.73
CA LEU A 221 0.26 3.31 -4.09
C LEU A 221 -1.01 3.57 -4.87
N PHE A 222 -0.89 4.24 -6.00
CA PHE A 222 -1.95 4.36 -7.00
C PHE A 222 -1.70 3.38 -8.15
N ILE A 223 -2.75 2.65 -8.52
CA ILE A 223 -2.81 1.83 -9.73
C ILE A 223 -3.47 2.66 -10.83
N LEU A 224 -2.76 2.90 -11.92
CA LEU A 224 -3.20 3.72 -13.05
C LEU A 224 -3.74 2.84 -14.18
N LYS A 225 -4.67 3.39 -14.98
CA LYS A 225 -5.26 2.73 -16.16
C LYS A 225 -4.32 2.74 -17.37
#